data_AF-A0A6J4JJB6-F1
#
_entry.id   AF-A0A6J4JJB6-F1
#
_cell.length_a   1.000
_cell.length_b   1.000
_cell.length_c   1.000
_cell.angle_alpha   90.00
_cell.angle_beta   90.00
_cell.angle_gamma   90.00
#
_symmetry.space_group_name_H-M   'P 1'
#
loop_
_entity.id
_entity.type
_entity.pdbx_description
1 polymer ?
#
loop_
_entity_poly.entity_id
_entity_poly.type
_entity_poly.pdbx_seq_one_letter_code
_entity_poly.pdbx_strand_id
1 'polypeptide(L)'
;MGTVVYVEPSGDAAENATADQVIGWMRKDDEEYWGPYSPMGMLRRGGPPECWLIFLRHPRRGWYLEHTDFSEPRQNLAAVDPAGDRSGWVEHWIEGETQYFLAACFVPQAVAESAVTDFLAGCQPSPAAVWEAFDDEVHRREDEPDDGAAVLETAEPEA
;
A
#
# COMPACT_ATOMS: atom_id res chain seq x y z
N MET A 1 -4.38 4.67 -24.79
CA MET A 1 -4.50 4.55 -23.33
C MET A 1 -4.84 3.11 -23.02
N GLY A 2 -4.10 2.47 -22.14
CA GLY A 2 -4.39 1.10 -21.70
C GLY A 2 -5.65 1.05 -20.85
N THR A 3 -6.41 -0.04 -20.92
CA THR A 3 -7.52 -0.31 -20.01
C THR A 3 -6.99 -0.34 -18.58
N VAL A 4 -7.64 0.41 -17.69
CA VAL A 4 -7.42 0.27 -16.25
C VAL A 4 -8.49 -0.65 -15.68
N VAL A 5 -8.05 -1.71 -15.02
CA VAL A 5 -8.92 -2.68 -14.36
C VAL A 5 -8.80 -2.46 -12.86
N TYR A 6 -9.93 -2.18 -12.21
CA TYR A 6 -10.03 -2.31 -10.76
C TYR A 6 -10.32 -3.77 -10.41
N VAL A 7 -9.64 -4.31 -9.41
CA VAL A 7 -9.84 -5.68 -8.90
C VAL A 7 -10.08 -5.61 -7.40
N GLU A 8 -11.20 -6.17 -6.95
CA GLU A 8 -11.52 -6.43 -5.54
C GLU A 8 -10.97 -7.81 -5.12
N PRO A 9 -10.68 -8.06 -3.82
CA PRO A 9 -10.30 -9.36 -3.28
C PRO A 9 -11.36 -10.45 -3.52
N SER A 10 -12.61 -10.09 -3.84
CA SER A 10 -13.65 -11.03 -4.30
C SER A 10 -13.46 -11.53 -5.75
N GLY A 11 -12.55 -10.91 -6.52
CA GLY A 11 -12.34 -11.17 -7.94
C GLY A 11 -13.29 -10.40 -8.86
N ASP A 12 -14.16 -9.54 -8.32
CA ASP A 12 -14.95 -8.61 -9.12
C ASP A 12 -14.04 -7.56 -9.76
N ALA A 13 -14.27 -7.32 -11.06
CA ALA A 13 -13.44 -6.40 -11.83
C ALA A 13 -14.27 -5.35 -12.58
N ALA A 14 -13.81 -4.11 -12.55
CA ALA A 14 -14.38 -3.01 -13.33
C ALA A 14 -13.36 -2.52 -14.35
N GLU A 15 -13.66 -2.73 -15.64
CA GLU A 15 -12.85 -2.19 -16.73
C GLU A 15 -13.12 -0.69 -16.93
N ASN A 16 -12.07 0.06 -17.25
CA ASN A 16 -12.11 1.51 -17.45
C ASN A 16 -12.66 2.27 -16.23
N ALA A 17 -12.29 1.82 -15.03
CA ALA A 17 -12.68 2.45 -13.79
C ALA A 17 -12.31 3.95 -13.79
N THR A 18 -13.27 4.81 -13.45
CA THR A 18 -13.06 6.26 -13.30
C THR A 18 -12.63 6.59 -11.88
N ALA A 19 -12.01 7.76 -11.70
CA ALA A 19 -11.57 8.21 -10.37
C ALA A 19 -12.74 8.30 -9.39
N ASP A 20 -13.86 8.88 -9.82
CA ASP A 20 -15.07 9.00 -8.99
C ASP A 20 -15.63 7.63 -8.56
N GLN A 21 -15.57 6.61 -9.44
CA GLN A 21 -15.99 5.25 -9.09
C GLN A 21 -15.08 4.64 -8.03
N VAL A 22 -13.76 4.71 -8.23
CA VAL A 22 -12.78 4.12 -7.31
C VAL A 22 -12.81 4.84 -5.96
N ILE A 23 -12.84 6.17 -5.95
CA ILE A 23 -12.99 6.98 -4.73
C ILE A 23 -14.33 6.68 -4.03
N GLY A 24 -15.40 6.50 -4.82
CA GLY A 24 -16.69 6.05 -4.32
C GLY A 24 -16.60 4.72 -3.58
N TRP A 25 -15.84 3.76 -4.09
CA TRP A 25 -15.59 2.47 -3.44
C TRP A 25 -14.71 2.60 -2.18
N MET A 26 -13.63 3.39 -2.25
CA MET A 26 -12.75 3.65 -1.10
C MET A 26 -13.51 4.26 0.09
N ARG A 27 -14.55 5.05 -0.18
CA ARG A 27 -15.35 5.73 0.86
C ARG A 27 -16.40 4.86 1.51
N LYS A 28 -16.70 3.66 0.98
CA LYS A 28 -17.70 2.77 1.57
C LYS A 28 -17.21 2.26 2.93
N ASP A 29 -18.14 2.09 3.86
CA ASP A 29 -17.82 1.55 5.18
C ASP A 29 -17.50 0.04 5.11
N ASP A 30 -16.63 -0.41 6.02
CA ASP A 30 -16.05 -1.76 6.02
C ASP A 30 -17.12 -2.87 6.09
N GLU A 31 -18.28 -2.59 6.73
CA GLU A 31 -19.35 -3.57 6.95
C GLU A 31 -20.16 -3.92 5.68
N GLU A 32 -20.19 -3.05 4.66
CA GLU A 32 -21.10 -3.23 3.51
C GLU A 32 -20.55 -4.11 2.38
N TYR A 33 -19.24 -4.25 2.24
CA TYR A 33 -18.65 -4.88 1.04
C TYR A 33 -17.43 -5.78 1.30
N TRP A 34 -16.85 -5.75 2.51
CA TRP A 34 -15.46 -6.17 2.69
C TRP A 34 -15.24 -7.34 3.66
N GLY A 35 -16.29 -7.99 4.19
CA GLY A 35 -16.11 -9.18 5.04
C GLY A 35 -15.15 -8.94 6.23
N PRO A 36 -14.49 -9.98 6.80
CA PRO A 36 -13.46 -9.77 7.83
C PRO A 36 -12.13 -9.24 7.27
N TYR A 37 -12.05 -9.00 5.96
CA TYR A 37 -10.83 -8.62 5.25
C TYR A 37 -10.86 -7.10 5.06
N SER A 38 -9.79 -6.41 5.43
CA SER A 38 -9.72 -4.96 5.24
C SER A 38 -9.92 -4.58 3.77
N PRO A 39 -10.60 -3.47 3.44
CA PRO A 39 -10.84 -3.08 2.05
C PRO A 39 -9.53 -2.96 1.27
N MET A 40 -9.33 -3.88 0.33
CA MET A 40 -8.18 -3.90 -0.58
C MET A 40 -8.66 -3.63 -1.99
N GLY A 41 -7.92 -2.82 -2.72
CA GLY A 41 -8.16 -2.58 -4.14
C GLY A 41 -6.86 -2.61 -4.91
N MET A 42 -6.95 -3.05 -6.16
CA MET A 42 -5.85 -2.96 -7.10
C MET A 42 -6.33 -2.29 -8.38
N LEU A 43 -5.63 -1.25 -8.82
CA LEU A 43 -5.76 -0.70 -10.17
C LEU A 43 -4.61 -1.21 -11.03
N ARG A 44 -4.94 -1.82 -12.17
CA ARG A 44 -3.97 -2.31 -13.14
C ARG A 44 -4.17 -1.63 -14.48
N ARG A 45 -3.16 -0.94 -14.99
CA ARG A 45 -3.12 -0.45 -16.37
C ARG A 45 -2.33 -1.42 -17.24
N GLY A 46 -3.00 -2.03 -18.22
CA GLY A 46 -2.36 -2.91 -19.20
C GLY A 46 -1.74 -2.17 -20.39
N GLY A 47 -0.72 -2.76 -21.01
CA GLY A 47 0.04 -2.17 -22.13
C GLY A 47 1.24 -1.36 -21.65
N PRO A 48 2.21 -1.01 -22.53
CA PRO A 48 3.47 -0.39 -22.10
C PRO A 48 3.32 1.11 -21.73
N PRO A 49 3.77 1.55 -20.54
CA PRO A 49 4.27 0.72 -19.43
C PRO A 49 3.11 0.07 -18.66
N GLU A 50 3.26 -1.22 -18.34
CA GLU A 50 2.33 -1.89 -17.41
C GLU A 50 2.62 -1.36 -16.02
N CYS A 51 1.56 -1.03 -15.27
CA CYS A 51 1.73 -0.38 -13.98
C CYS A 51 0.51 -0.61 -13.09
N TRP A 52 0.76 -0.82 -11.80
CA TRP A 52 -0.20 -1.26 -10.82
C TRP A 52 -0.20 -0.29 -9.63
N LEU A 53 -1.37 -0.08 -9.01
CA LEU A 53 -1.52 0.60 -7.73
C LEU A 53 -2.35 -0.29 -6.81
N ILE A 54 -1.73 -0.76 -5.72
CA ILE A 54 -2.42 -1.48 -4.64
C ILE A 54 -2.74 -0.48 -3.55
N PHE A 55 -3.92 -0.58 -2.97
CA PHE A 55 -4.33 0.24 -1.84
C PHE A 55 -5.15 -0.55 -0.85
N LEU A 56 -4.86 -0.36 0.43
CA LEU A 56 -5.41 -1.14 1.53
C LEU A 56 -5.83 -0.20 2.66
N ARG A 57 -7.08 -0.31 3.11
CA ARG A 57 -7.60 0.54 4.18
C ARG A 57 -7.33 -0.08 5.55
N HIS A 58 -6.70 0.68 6.43
CA HIS A 58 -6.70 0.39 7.85
C HIS A 58 -7.75 1.24 8.58
N PRO A 59 -8.68 0.64 9.36
CA PRO A 59 -9.86 1.32 9.91
C PRO A 59 -9.54 2.51 10.82
N ARG A 60 -8.33 2.53 11.40
CA ARG A 60 -7.87 3.58 12.33
C ARG A 60 -6.66 4.39 11.88
N ARG A 61 -5.99 3.99 10.80
CA ARG A 61 -4.66 4.52 10.43
C ARG A 61 -4.65 5.18 9.06
N GLY A 62 -5.65 4.91 8.22
CA GLY A 62 -5.75 5.49 6.88
C GLY A 62 -5.52 4.43 5.81
N TRP A 63 -4.70 4.74 4.81
CA TRP A 63 -4.51 3.91 3.63
C TRP A 63 -3.05 3.58 3.41
N TYR A 64 -2.77 2.31 3.19
CA TYR A 64 -1.50 1.85 2.67
C TYR A 64 -1.54 1.83 1.14
N LEU A 65 -0.47 2.23 0.47
CA LEU A 65 -0.39 2.30 -1.00
C LEU A 65 0.94 1.73 -1.52
N GLU A 66 0.87 0.88 -2.54
CA GLU A 66 2.04 0.42 -3.32
C GLU A 66 1.84 0.76 -4.79
N HIS A 67 2.85 1.35 -5.42
CA HIS A 67 2.89 1.58 -6.86
C HIS A 67 3.95 0.69 -7.49
N THR A 68 3.61 0.00 -8.57
CA THR A 68 4.58 -0.74 -9.37
C THR A 68 4.55 -0.24 -10.81
N ASP A 69 5.71 0.14 -11.33
CA ASP A 69 5.98 0.38 -12.74
C ASP A 69 6.81 -0.78 -13.29
N PHE A 70 6.27 -1.50 -14.29
CA PHE A 70 6.92 -2.64 -14.95
C PHE A 70 7.74 -2.22 -16.18
N SER A 71 8.01 -0.92 -16.38
CA SER A 71 9.07 -0.49 -17.30
C SER A 71 10.43 -1.01 -16.84
N GLU A 72 11.41 -1.04 -17.74
CA GLU A 72 12.77 -1.47 -17.41
C GLU A 72 13.66 -0.24 -17.19
N PRO A 73 14.26 -0.06 -15.99
CA PRO A 73 14.22 -0.95 -14.83
C PRO A 73 12.89 -0.88 -14.06
N ARG A 74 12.42 -2.05 -13.57
CA ARG A 74 11.20 -2.15 -12.75
C ARG A 74 11.33 -1.30 -11.49
N GLN A 75 10.27 -0.56 -11.16
CA GLN A 75 10.20 0.26 -9.96
C GLN A 75 9.01 -0.16 -9.10
N ASN A 76 9.28 -0.56 -7.86
CA ASN A 76 8.25 -0.77 -6.84
C ASN A 76 8.40 0.33 -5.78
N LEU A 77 7.32 0.99 -5.40
CA LEU A 77 7.31 2.11 -4.46
C LEU A 77 6.23 1.92 -3.40
N ALA A 78 6.54 2.31 -2.17
CA ALA A 78 5.57 2.46 -1.09
C ALA A 78 5.31 3.95 -0.81
N ALA A 79 4.05 4.32 -0.57
CA ALA A 79 3.74 5.65 -0.06
C ALA A 79 4.08 5.74 1.43
N VAL A 80 4.77 6.80 1.81
CA VAL A 80 5.17 7.08 3.19
C VAL A 80 4.70 8.48 3.57
N ASP A 81 4.05 8.59 4.72
CA ASP A 81 3.78 9.87 5.37
C ASP A 81 5.09 10.38 6.01
N PRO A 82 5.64 11.53 5.56
CA PRO A 82 6.86 12.08 6.14
C PRO A 82 6.70 12.49 7.62
N ALA A 83 5.47 12.69 8.09
CA ALA A 83 5.15 12.93 9.50
C ALA A 83 4.74 11.65 10.25
N GLY A 84 4.68 10.51 9.57
CA GLY A 84 4.30 9.22 10.12
C GLY A 84 5.34 8.64 11.08
N ASP A 85 4.88 7.79 11.99
CA ASP A 85 5.75 7.10 12.93
C ASP A 85 6.57 6.01 12.22
N ARG A 86 7.90 6.18 12.18
CA ARG A 86 8.83 5.20 11.59
C ARG A 86 9.39 4.20 12.59
N SER A 87 9.03 4.31 13.87
CA SER A 87 9.51 3.42 14.93
C SER A 87 8.55 2.28 15.24
N GLY A 88 7.31 2.37 14.77
CA GLY A 88 6.26 1.40 15.04
C GLY A 88 5.83 0.62 13.81
N TRP A 89 5.31 -0.57 14.07
CA TRP A 89 4.66 -1.42 13.08
C TRP A 89 3.17 -1.55 13.41
N VAL A 90 2.38 -1.80 12.37
CA VAL A 90 0.94 -1.98 12.43
C VAL A 90 0.64 -3.38 11.91
N GLU A 91 0.16 -4.22 12.81
CA GLU A 91 -0.44 -5.51 12.45
C GLU A 91 -1.72 -5.25 11.64
N HIS A 92 -1.84 -5.93 10.50
CA HIS A 92 -3.01 -5.81 9.66
C HIS A 92 -3.31 -7.09 8.90
N TRP A 93 -4.58 -7.30 8.56
CA TRP A 93 -5.05 -8.52 7.89
C TRP A 93 -5.28 -8.25 6.41
N ILE A 94 -4.64 -9.04 5.55
CA ILE A 94 -4.74 -8.97 4.09
C ILE A 94 -4.85 -10.38 3.51
N GLU A 95 -5.83 -10.61 2.63
CA GLU A 95 -6.01 -11.88 1.89
C GLU A 95 -6.05 -13.18 2.72
N GLY A 96 -6.31 -13.11 4.04
CA GLY A 96 -6.35 -14.29 4.91
C GLY A 96 -5.10 -14.50 5.76
N GLU A 97 -4.17 -13.56 5.69
CA GLU A 97 -2.91 -13.59 6.43
C GLU A 97 -2.73 -12.29 7.22
N THR A 98 -2.07 -12.42 8.38
CA THR A 98 -1.57 -11.27 9.12
C THR A 98 -0.27 -10.80 8.46
N GLN A 99 -0.15 -9.50 8.23
CA GLN A 99 1.07 -8.84 7.79
C GLN A 99 1.33 -7.60 8.67
N TYR A 100 2.58 -7.16 8.72
CA TYR A 100 3.02 -6.04 9.53
C TYR A 100 3.52 -4.92 8.63
N PHE A 101 2.96 -3.74 8.78
CA PHE A 101 3.26 -2.57 7.95
C PHE A 101 3.94 -1.51 8.80
N LEU A 102 4.96 -0.85 8.26
CA LEU A 102 5.55 0.31 8.93
C LEU A 102 4.44 1.35 9.15
N ALA A 103 4.29 1.87 10.37
CA ALA A 103 3.18 2.77 10.71
C ALA A 103 3.15 4.03 9.84
N ALA A 104 4.32 4.53 9.43
CA ALA A 104 4.46 5.65 8.50
C ALA A 104 3.92 5.38 7.08
N CYS A 105 3.66 4.13 6.69
CA CYS A 105 3.12 3.80 5.37
C CYS A 105 1.60 4.01 5.26
N PHE A 106 0.91 4.34 6.36
CA PHE A 106 -0.51 4.67 6.31
C PHE A 106 -0.72 6.17 6.12
N VAL A 107 -1.17 6.56 4.93
CA VAL A 107 -1.45 7.94 4.56
C VAL A 107 -2.92 8.32 4.79
N PRO A 108 -3.23 9.60 4.99
CA PRO A 108 -4.61 10.08 5.09
C PRO A 108 -5.43 9.80 3.82
N GLN A 109 -6.75 9.70 3.97
CA GLN A 109 -7.67 9.43 2.86
C GLN A 109 -7.52 10.41 1.70
N ALA A 110 -7.34 11.71 1.96
CA ALA A 110 -7.15 12.71 0.90
C ALA A 110 -5.90 12.44 0.03
N VAL A 111 -4.84 11.87 0.63
CA VAL A 111 -3.62 11.48 -0.08
C VAL A 111 -3.89 10.25 -0.96
N ALA A 112 -4.59 9.25 -0.42
CA ALA A 112 -4.97 8.05 -1.16
C ALA A 112 -5.90 8.35 -2.35
N GLU A 113 -6.89 9.24 -2.18
CA GLU A 113 -7.78 9.67 -3.25
C GLU A 113 -7.01 10.42 -4.37
N SER A 114 -6.01 11.21 -3.99
CA SER A 114 -5.11 11.87 -4.95
C SER A 114 -4.25 10.85 -5.70
N ALA A 115 -3.71 9.84 -5.00
CA ALA A 115 -2.94 8.75 -5.60
C ALA A 115 -3.73 7.97 -6.66
N VAL A 116 -4.99 7.64 -6.37
CA VAL A 116 -5.89 7.00 -7.35
C VAL A 116 -6.12 7.89 -8.56
N THR A 117 -6.37 9.18 -8.34
CA THR A 117 -6.62 10.15 -9.43
C THR A 117 -5.40 10.26 -10.36
N ASP A 118 -4.21 10.43 -9.79
CA ASP A 118 -2.97 10.57 -10.55
C ASP A 118 -2.58 9.27 -11.28
N PHE A 119 -2.80 8.11 -10.66
CA PHE A 119 -2.62 6.82 -11.32
C PHE A 119 -3.55 6.67 -12.53
N LEU A 120 -4.84 6.99 -12.37
CA LEU A 120 -5.80 6.92 -13.47
C LEU A 120 -5.52 7.93 -14.58
N ALA A 121 -4.88 9.06 -14.28
CA ALA A 121 -4.44 10.02 -15.28
C ALA A 121 -3.21 9.51 -16.06
N GLY A 122 -2.16 9.06 -15.36
CA GLY A 122 -0.83 8.90 -15.96
C GLY A 122 -0.02 7.70 -15.51
N CYS A 123 -0.56 6.84 -14.65
CA CYS A 123 0.21 5.80 -13.97
C CYS A 123 1.39 6.31 -13.15
N GLN A 124 1.33 7.57 -12.71
CA GLN A 124 2.41 8.19 -11.95
C GLN A 124 2.13 8.12 -10.46
N PRO A 125 3.15 7.94 -9.61
CA PRO A 125 3.02 8.14 -8.18
C PRO A 125 2.61 9.58 -7.88
N SER A 126 1.65 9.76 -6.97
CA SER A 126 1.11 11.09 -6.67
C SER A 126 2.09 11.93 -5.86
N PRO A 127 2.26 13.23 -6.16
CA PRO A 127 3.08 14.14 -5.35
C PRO A 127 2.47 14.43 -3.96
N ALA A 128 1.26 13.94 -3.67
CA ALA A 128 0.61 14.08 -2.36
C ALA A 128 1.26 13.20 -1.26
N ALA A 129 2.09 12.23 -1.63
CA ALA A 129 2.86 11.39 -0.72
C ALA A 129 4.35 11.44 -1.04
N VAL A 130 5.19 11.06 -0.07
CA VAL A 130 6.57 10.67 -0.36
C VAL A 130 6.53 9.22 -0.82
N TRP A 131 7.20 8.90 -1.94
CA TRP A 131 7.29 7.53 -2.44
C TRP A 131 8.72 7.04 -2.27
N GLU A 132 8.88 5.99 -1.48
CA GLU A 132 10.17 5.34 -1.21
C GLU A 132 10.25 4.03 -2.01
N ALA A 133 11.46 3.60 -2.36
CA ALA A 133 11.66 2.29 -2.98
C ALA A 133 11.12 1.21 -2.04
N PHE A 134 10.21 0.37 -2.55
CA PHE A 134 9.62 -0.69 -1.75
C PHE A 134 10.69 -1.70 -1.34
N ASP A 135 10.63 -2.07 -0.07
CA ASP A 135 11.50 -3.01 0.61
C ASP A 135 10.62 -3.71 1.65
N ASP A 136 10.52 -5.02 1.54
CA ASP A 136 9.74 -5.91 2.40
C ASP A 136 10.25 -5.92 3.85
N GLU A 137 11.55 -5.72 4.05
CA GLU A 137 12.10 -5.59 5.40
C GLU A 137 11.80 -4.22 6.04
N VAL A 138 11.53 -3.19 5.23
CA VAL A 138 11.34 -1.82 5.72
C VAL A 138 9.87 -1.39 5.78
N HIS A 139 9.05 -1.80 4.82
CA HIS A 139 7.69 -1.27 4.63
C HIS A 139 6.60 -2.29 5.00
N ARG A 140 6.82 -3.58 4.71
CA ARG A 140 5.81 -4.64 4.89
C ARG A 140 6.43 -6.03 5.09
N ARG A 141 6.18 -6.64 6.25
CA ARG A 141 6.69 -7.96 6.65
C ARG A 141 5.57 -8.98 6.81
N GLU A 142 5.89 -10.25 6.58
CA GLU A 142 5.00 -11.38 6.88
C GLU A 142 5.10 -11.79 8.36
N ASP A 143 6.30 -11.72 8.94
CA ASP A 143 6.55 -12.04 10.34
C ASP A 143 6.47 -10.81 11.25
N GLU A 144 6.15 -11.04 12.53
CA GLU A 144 6.16 -10.01 13.56
C GLU A 144 7.55 -9.37 13.66
N PRO A 145 7.66 -8.03 13.65
CA PRO A 145 8.95 -7.37 13.79
C PRO A 145 9.57 -7.73 15.14
N ASP A 146 10.80 -8.22 15.11
CA ASP A 146 11.59 -8.41 16.32
C ASP A 146 11.90 -7.01 16.89
N ASP A 147 11.09 -6.55 17.85
CA ASP A 147 11.25 -5.31 18.61
C ASP A 147 12.54 -5.43 19.44
N GLY A 148 13.69 -5.32 18.79
CA GLY A 148 14.98 -5.71 19.33
C GLY A 148 15.12 -5.48 20.84
N ALA A 149 14.96 -6.55 21.61
CA ALA A 149 15.78 -6.74 22.78
C ALA A 149 17.19 -6.85 22.21
N ALA A 150 17.88 -5.71 22.12
CA ALA A 150 19.28 -5.67 21.74
C ALA A 150 20.02 -6.68 22.64
N VAL A 151 20.34 -7.85 22.09
CA VAL A 151 21.35 -8.72 22.68
C VAL A 151 22.63 -7.93 22.45
N LEU A 152 22.98 -7.12 23.45
CA LEU A 152 24.32 -6.62 23.62
C LEU A 152 25.20 -7.87 23.64
N GLU A 153 25.83 -8.19 22.50
CA GLU A 153 27.01 -9.03 22.48
C GLU A 153 28.04 -8.29 23.34
N THR A 154 28.09 -8.65 24.62
CA THR A 154 29.18 -8.31 25.51
C THR A 154 30.42 -8.98 24.92
N ALA A 155 31.19 -8.22 24.14
CA ALA A 155 32.54 -8.59 23.80
C ALA A 155 33.29 -8.88 25.10
N GLU A 156 33.66 -10.15 25.30
CA GLU A 156 34.57 -10.53 26.38
C GLU A 156 35.91 -9.81 26.14
N PRO A 157 36.48 -9.14 27.15
CA PRO A 157 37.81 -8.57 27.01
C PRO A 157 38.81 -9.71 26.88
N GLU A 158 39.56 -9.74 25.78
CA GLU A 158 40.73 -10.61 25.64
C GLU A 158 41.72 -10.31 26.79
N ALA A 159 42.16 -11.39 27.45
CA ALA A 159 43.00 -11.41 28.64
C ALA A 159 44.49 -11.20 28.34
#